data_AF-A0A1B9J2K3-F1
#
_entry.id   AF-A0A1B9J2K3-F1
#
_cell.length_a   1.000
_cell.length_b   1.000
_cell.length_c   1.000
_cell.angle_alpha   90.00
_cell.angle_beta   90.00
_cell.angle_gamma   90.00
#
_symmetry.space_group_name_H-M   'P 1'
#
loop_
_entity.id
_entity.type
_entity.pdbx_description
1 polymer ?
#
loop_
_entity_poly.entity_id
_entity_poly.type
_entity_poly.pdbx_seq_one_letter_code
_entity_poly.pdbx_strand_id
1 'polypeptide(L)'
;MGLTVRGEAPDSIYKKLSLQVPAYVRYAKRAGQAAYIGKGENIWGNVHVQDLTDLYVLLMKHSLSNPESTKATGESHGWSNLIYAGLNQHTWGPIIKLVGDQLHARGDIANPGAKSIDDGQGEMYMFGTNSFMEVSEKARALGWKQRQPSLEDAIKLALPVRD
;
A
#
# COMPACT_ATOMS: atom_id res chain seq x y z
N MET A 1 8.21 2.57 -0.30
CA MET A 1 7.77 1.46 0.57
C MET A 1 6.39 1.04 0.06
N GLY A 2 6.33 -0.01 -0.78
CA GLY A 2 5.18 -0.34 -1.62
C GLY A 2 4.21 -1.34 -0.99
N LEU A 3 2.94 -1.27 -1.38
CA LEU A 3 1.86 -2.09 -0.89
C LEU A 3 1.88 -3.45 -1.62
N THR A 4 2.27 -4.52 -0.93
CA THR A 4 2.12 -5.85 -1.52
C THR A 4 0.66 -6.28 -1.42
N VAL A 5 -0.02 -6.29 -2.56
CA VAL A 5 -1.28 -6.99 -2.78
C VAL A 5 -1.00 -8.14 -3.75
N ARG A 6 -1.82 -9.18 -3.64
CA ARG A 6 -1.54 -10.57 -3.95
C ARG A 6 -1.23 -10.83 -5.44
N GLY A 7 -0.20 -11.62 -5.71
CA GLY A 7 -0.09 -12.49 -6.88
C GLY A 7 -0.04 -13.95 -6.42
N GLU A 8 -0.74 -14.84 -7.11
CA GLU A 8 -0.79 -16.26 -6.76
C GLU A 8 0.57 -16.94 -7.02
N ALA A 9 1.26 -17.31 -5.94
CA ALA A 9 2.32 -18.29 -5.95
C ALA A 9 2.27 -19.02 -4.59
N PRO A 10 1.87 -20.31 -4.54
CA PRO A 10 1.61 -21.01 -3.27
C PRO A 10 2.84 -21.07 -2.35
N ASP A 11 4.04 -21.23 -2.89
CA ASP A 11 5.24 -21.55 -2.08
C ASP A 11 6.39 -20.57 -2.33
N SER A 12 6.35 -19.39 -1.71
CA SER A 12 7.48 -18.45 -1.79
C SER A 12 8.00 -18.15 -0.39
N ILE A 13 9.31 -18.36 -0.22
CA ILE A 13 10.11 -18.16 1.00
C ILE A 13 10.25 -16.68 1.40
N TYR A 14 9.73 -15.76 0.59
CA TYR A 14 9.75 -14.33 0.88
C TYR A 14 8.54 -13.97 1.75
N LYS A 15 8.74 -13.18 2.81
CA LYS A 15 7.63 -12.66 3.61
C LYS A 15 6.77 -11.75 2.74
N LYS A 16 5.63 -12.27 2.26
CA LYS A 16 4.68 -11.63 1.31
C LYS A 16 3.80 -10.53 1.91
N LEU A 17 4.14 -10.05 3.11
CA LEU A 17 3.27 -9.20 3.91
C LEU A 17 3.78 -7.76 3.87
N SER A 18 2.91 -6.84 3.45
CA SER A 18 3.08 -5.40 3.68
C SER A 18 3.37 -5.13 5.17
N LEU A 19 3.98 -4.00 5.51
CA LEU A 19 4.29 -3.70 6.91
C LEU A 19 3.03 -3.27 7.68
N GLN A 20 2.26 -2.35 7.10
CA GLN A 20 1.26 -1.55 7.83
C GLN A 20 -0.02 -2.34 8.13
N VAL A 21 -0.72 -2.82 7.10
CA VAL A 21 -1.97 -3.58 7.28
C VAL A 21 -1.76 -4.81 8.17
N PRO A 22 -0.71 -5.64 7.98
CA PRO A 22 -0.42 -6.75 8.90
C PRO A 22 -0.09 -6.32 10.33
N ALA A 23 0.52 -5.15 10.54
CA ALA A 23 0.71 -4.61 11.88
C ALA A 23 -0.64 -4.24 12.54
N TYR A 24 -1.58 -3.65 11.79
CA TYR A 24 -2.93 -3.39 12.27
C TYR A 24 -3.70 -4.67 12.57
N VAL A 25 -3.55 -5.71 11.74
CA VAL A 25 -4.15 -7.03 12.00
C VAL A 25 -3.61 -7.64 13.29
N ARG A 26 -2.28 -7.61 13.51
CA ARG A 26 -1.67 -8.12 14.74
C ARG A 26 -2.13 -7.35 15.97
N TYR A 27 -2.19 -6.02 15.87
CA TYR A 27 -2.72 -5.18 16.93
C TYR A 27 -4.17 -5.56 17.26
N ALA A 28 -5.03 -5.65 16.24
CA ALA A 28 -6.44 -5.97 16.43
C ALA A 28 -6.63 -7.34 17.11
N LYS A 29 -5.87 -8.35 16.69
CA LYS A 29 -5.89 -9.69 17.30
C LYS A 29 -5.47 -9.68 18.77
N ARG A 30 -4.46 -8.89 19.14
CA ARG A 30 -4.01 -8.75 20.53
C ARG A 30 -5.00 -7.93 21.38
N ALA A 31 -5.56 -6.87 20.83
CA ALA A 31 -6.43 -5.93 21.55
C ALA A 31 -7.92 -6.33 21.56
N GLY A 32 -8.31 -7.30 20.73
CA GLY A 32 -9.72 -7.71 20.54
C GLY A 32 -10.57 -6.73 19.72
N GLN A 33 -9.98 -5.65 19.20
CA GLN A 33 -10.61 -4.68 18.32
C GLN A 33 -9.55 -3.93 17.51
N ALA A 34 -9.83 -3.63 16.23
CA ALA A 34 -8.94 -2.79 15.44
C ALA A 34 -8.94 -1.34 15.93
N ALA A 35 -7.85 -0.61 15.70
CA ALA A 35 -7.75 0.79 16.07
C ALA A 35 -6.91 1.61 15.08
N TYR A 36 -7.30 2.86 14.88
CA TYR A 36 -6.59 3.85 14.07
C TYR A 36 -6.28 5.09 14.91
N ILE A 37 -5.30 5.90 14.47
CA ILE A 37 -4.83 7.06 15.24
C ILE A 37 -5.63 8.31 14.89
N GLY A 38 -5.98 9.08 15.91
CA GLY A 38 -6.67 10.36 15.78
C GLY A 38 -8.00 10.20 15.05
N LYS A 39 -8.29 11.10 14.10
CA LYS A 39 -9.54 11.07 13.34
C LYS A 39 -9.61 9.96 12.28
N GLY A 40 -8.49 9.31 11.96
CA GLY A 40 -8.41 8.33 10.87
C GLY A 40 -8.42 8.96 9.48
N GLU A 41 -8.29 10.28 9.38
CA GLU A 41 -8.26 11.06 8.13
C GLU A 41 -6.88 11.06 7.48
N ASN A 42 -5.89 10.43 8.11
CA ASN A 42 -4.51 10.41 7.62
C ASN A 42 -4.44 9.69 6.27
N ILE A 43 -3.89 10.38 5.27
CA ILE A 43 -3.84 9.96 3.87
C ILE A 43 -2.53 9.23 3.62
N TRP A 44 -2.65 8.00 3.13
CA TRP A 44 -1.52 7.19 2.70
C TRP A 44 -1.68 6.71 1.28
N GLY A 45 -0.54 6.68 0.60
CA GLY A 45 -0.41 6.07 -0.69
C GLY A 45 -0.10 4.57 -0.58
N ASN A 46 -0.67 3.80 -1.50
CA ASN A 46 -0.42 2.39 -1.69
C ASN A 46 -0.22 2.07 -3.19
N VAL A 47 0.62 1.07 -3.52
CA VAL A 47 0.82 0.60 -4.90
C VAL A 47 1.04 -0.90 -4.90
N HIS A 48 0.27 -1.61 -5.70
CA HIS A 48 0.39 -3.06 -5.85
C HIS A 48 1.78 -3.45 -6.40
N VAL A 49 2.38 -4.52 -5.86
CA VAL A 49 3.73 -4.95 -6.29
C VAL A 49 3.81 -5.24 -7.79
N GLN A 50 2.82 -5.90 -8.37
CA GLN A 50 2.77 -6.14 -9.82
C GLN A 50 2.62 -4.86 -10.65
N ASP A 51 1.84 -3.86 -10.20
CA ASP A 51 1.76 -2.56 -10.90
C ASP A 51 3.11 -1.81 -10.85
N LEU A 52 3.85 -1.97 -9.75
CA LEU A 52 5.19 -1.43 -9.63
C LEU A 52 6.18 -2.20 -10.53
N THR A 53 6.06 -3.52 -10.63
CA THR A 53 6.85 -4.33 -11.57
C THR A 53 6.59 -3.93 -13.02
N ASP A 54 5.34 -3.67 -13.39
CA ASP A 54 4.97 -3.18 -14.73
C ASP A 54 5.68 -1.85 -15.05
N LEU A 55 5.79 -0.93 -14.09
CA LEU A 55 6.58 0.29 -14.27
C LEU A 55 8.06 0.01 -14.54
N TYR A 56 8.68 -0.90 -13.78
CA TYR A 56 10.07 -1.29 -14.02
C TYR A 56 10.26 -1.91 -15.41
N VAL A 57 9.32 -2.74 -15.86
CA VAL A 57 9.36 -3.33 -17.20
C VAL A 57 9.24 -2.25 -18.29
N LEU A 58 8.34 -1.28 -18.13
CA LEU A 58 8.21 -0.13 -19.04
C LEU A 58 9.52 0.67 -19.10
N LEU A 59 10.13 0.94 -17.95
CA LEU A 59 11.42 1.63 -17.86
C LEU A 59 12.53 0.87 -18.58
N MET A 60 12.70 -0.41 -18.31
CA MET A 60 13.74 -1.23 -18.95
C MET A 60 13.54 -1.28 -20.48
N LYS A 61 12.30 -1.49 -20.95
CA LYS A 61 12.00 -1.48 -22.38
C LYS A 61 12.34 -0.14 -23.03
N HIS A 62 11.99 0.96 -22.37
CA HIS A 62 12.30 2.30 -22.87
C HIS A 62 13.80 2.55 -22.93
N SER A 63 14.55 2.19 -21.88
CA SER A 63 16.01 2.34 -21.82
C SER A 63 16.75 1.52 -22.88
N LEU A 64 16.32 0.28 -23.12
CA LEU A 64 16.94 -0.56 -24.15
C LEU A 64 16.63 -0.08 -25.57
N SER A 65 15.44 0.49 -25.79
CA SER A 65 15.02 0.95 -27.11
C SER A 65 15.51 2.38 -27.42
N ASN A 66 15.75 3.19 -26.40
CA ASN A 66 16.11 4.60 -26.53
C ASN A 66 17.30 4.97 -25.61
N PRO A 67 18.46 4.31 -25.74
CA PRO A 67 19.57 4.48 -24.81
C PRO A 67 20.04 5.94 -24.68
N GLU A 68 20.07 6.68 -25.80
CA GLU A 68 20.48 8.09 -25.81
C GLU A 68 19.55 9.01 -24.98
N SER A 69 18.24 8.74 -24.95
CA SER A 69 17.28 9.55 -24.18
C SER A 69 17.26 9.23 -22.69
N THR A 70 18.05 8.25 -22.24
CA THR A 70 18.12 7.81 -20.84
C THR A 70 19.44 8.16 -20.16
N LYS A 71 20.38 8.77 -20.88
CA LYS A 71 21.63 9.26 -20.30
C LYS A 71 21.33 10.46 -19.40
N ALA A 72 21.80 10.41 -18.16
CA ALA A 72 21.79 11.58 -17.31
C ALA A 72 22.72 12.64 -17.92
N THR A 73 22.19 13.85 -18.13
CA THR A 73 22.93 15.00 -18.65
C THR A 73 23.34 15.94 -17.51
N GLY A 74 24.26 16.87 -17.76
CA GLY A 74 24.60 17.92 -16.79
C GLY A 74 23.42 18.85 -16.44
N GLU A 75 22.37 18.85 -17.28
CA GLU A 75 21.11 19.57 -17.04
C GLU A 75 20.14 18.80 -16.14
N SER A 76 20.46 17.55 -15.79
CA SER A 76 19.67 16.76 -14.86
C SER A 76 19.80 17.33 -13.44
N HIS A 77 18.87 18.20 -13.04
CA HIS A 77 18.88 18.85 -11.73
C HIS A 77 17.70 18.42 -10.84
N GLY A 78 17.97 18.30 -9.53
CA GLY A 78 16.97 18.04 -8.49
C GLY A 78 16.18 16.75 -8.69
N TRP A 79 14.86 16.87 -8.72
CA TRP A 79 13.91 15.75 -8.82
C TRP A 79 13.65 15.30 -10.27
N SER A 80 14.32 15.90 -11.26
CA SER A 80 14.06 15.65 -12.68
C SER A 80 14.24 14.18 -13.07
N ASN A 81 15.08 13.41 -12.35
CA ASN A 81 15.31 11.98 -12.64
C ASN A 81 14.44 11.02 -11.81
N LEU A 82 13.56 11.53 -10.95
CA LEU A 82 12.68 10.66 -10.19
C LEU A 82 11.53 10.16 -11.06
N ILE A 83 11.35 8.84 -11.05
CA ILE A 83 10.21 8.17 -11.66
C ILE A 83 9.53 7.38 -10.55
N TYR A 84 8.29 7.74 -10.28
CA TYR A 84 7.50 7.13 -9.24
C TYR A 84 6.15 6.76 -9.84
N ALA A 85 5.69 5.56 -9.49
CA ALA A 85 4.42 5.03 -9.93
C ALA A 85 3.26 5.95 -9.52
N GLY A 86 3.41 6.76 -8.48
CA GLY A 86 2.25 7.31 -7.79
C GLY A 86 1.51 6.22 -7.06
N LEU A 87 0.77 6.64 -6.05
CA LEU A 87 0.15 5.74 -5.12
C LEU A 87 -1.37 5.95 -5.15
N ASN A 88 -2.14 4.86 -5.17
CA ASN A 88 -3.55 4.92 -4.79
C ASN A 88 -3.63 5.48 -3.38
N GLN A 89 -4.49 6.47 -3.18
CA GLN A 89 -4.62 7.11 -1.88
C GLN A 89 -5.79 6.49 -1.11
N HIS A 90 -5.62 6.38 0.20
CA HIS A 90 -6.66 5.96 1.13
C HIS A 90 -6.52 6.73 2.43
N THR A 91 -7.62 6.84 3.17
CA THR A 91 -7.60 7.26 4.57
C THR A 91 -7.60 6.04 5.47
N TRP A 92 -6.87 6.10 6.58
CA TRP A 92 -6.73 4.94 7.47
C TRP A 92 -8.04 4.51 8.14
N GLY A 93 -8.91 5.44 8.52
CA GLY A 93 -10.16 5.14 9.24
C GLY A 93 -11.01 4.05 8.55
N PRO A 94 -11.41 4.25 7.28
CA PRO A 94 -12.16 3.25 6.51
C PRO A 94 -11.41 1.93 6.34
N ILE A 95 -10.11 1.96 6.05
CA ILE A 95 -9.29 0.76 5.85
C ILE A 95 -9.20 -0.07 7.15
N ILE A 96 -8.96 0.56 8.29
CA ILE A 96 -8.85 -0.14 9.57
C ILE A 96 -10.20 -0.64 10.05
N LYS A 97 -11.29 0.10 9.76
CA LYS A 97 -12.65 -0.40 10.00
C LYS A 97 -12.92 -1.67 9.19
N LEU A 98 -12.59 -1.68 7.89
CA LEU A 98 -12.71 -2.86 7.04
C LEU A 98 -11.92 -4.05 7.60
N VAL A 99 -10.69 -3.83 8.05
CA VAL A 99 -9.88 -4.87 8.70
C VAL A 99 -10.56 -5.43 9.95
N GLY A 100 -11.07 -4.56 10.82
CA GLY A 100 -11.78 -4.99 12.04
C GLY A 100 -13.07 -5.76 11.74
N ASP A 101 -13.87 -5.29 10.79
CA ASP A 101 -15.09 -5.97 10.36
C ASP A 101 -14.78 -7.37 9.80
N GLN A 102 -13.75 -7.50 8.95
CA GLN A 102 -13.34 -8.80 8.39
C GLN A 102 -12.82 -9.76 9.46
N LEU A 103 -11.99 -9.28 10.38
CA LEU A 103 -11.47 -10.12 11.46
C LEU A 103 -12.57 -10.59 12.40
N HIS A 104 -13.54 -9.72 12.72
CA HIS A 104 -14.67 -10.08 13.55
C HIS A 104 -15.57 -11.11 12.85
N ALA A 105 -15.89 -10.90 11.57
CA ALA A 105 -16.68 -11.85 10.78
C ALA A 105 -16.03 -13.24 10.70
N ARG A 106 -14.70 -13.32 10.77
CA ARG A 106 -13.94 -14.58 10.83
C ARG A 106 -13.90 -15.23 12.22
N GLY A 107 -14.39 -14.55 13.25
CA GLY A 107 -14.22 -14.93 14.66
C GLY A 107 -12.79 -14.75 15.19
N ASP A 108 -11.93 -13.98 14.50
CA ASP A 108 -10.53 -13.77 14.89
C ASP A 108 -10.40 -12.69 15.99
N ILE A 109 -11.40 -11.83 16.19
CA ILE A 109 -11.47 -10.80 17.24
C ILE A 109 -12.89 -10.66 17.80
N ALA A 110 -13.02 -10.15 19.03
CA ALA A 110 -14.30 -10.05 19.74
C ALA A 110 -15.20 -8.89 19.28
N ASN A 111 -14.62 -7.75 18.87
CA ASN A 111 -15.39 -6.56 18.53
C ASN A 111 -15.20 -6.16 17.06
N PRO A 112 -16.29 -5.83 16.32
CA PRO A 112 -16.20 -5.35 14.95
C PRO A 112 -15.72 -3.90 14.85
N GLY A 113 -15.52 -3.44 13.62
CA GLY A 113 -15.12 -2.07 13.31
C GLY A 113 -13.76 -1.69 13.86
N ALA A 114 -13.57 -0.40 14.08
CA ALA A 114 -12.35 0.14 14.64
C ALA A 114 -12.66 1.32 15.57
N LYS A 115 -11.76 1.55 16.53
CA LYS A 115 -11.80 2.71 17.42
C LYS A 115 -10.65 3.67 17.15
N SER A 116 -10.86 4.94 17.47
CA SER A 116 -9.79 5.93 17.53
C SER A 116 -8.93 5.70 18.78
N ILE A 117 -7.62 5.92 18.64
CA ILE A 117 -6.66 6.06 19.74
C ILE A 117 -5.88 7.36 19.59
N ASP A 118 -5.43 7.92 20.71
CA ASP A 118 -4.64 9.15 20.70
C ASP A 118 -3.28 8.94 20.02
N ASP A 119 -2.73 10.02 19.47
CA ASP A 119 -1.38 10.00 18.91
C ASP A 119 -0.33 9.73 19.99
N GLY A 120 0.74 9.02 19.62
CA GLY A 120 1.75 8.53 20.55
C GLY A 120 1.34 7.32 21.40
N GLN A 121 0.08 6.84 21.28
CA GLN A 121 -0.37 5.63 21.94
C GLN A 121 -0.21 4.40 21.03
N GLY A 122 0.42 3.34 21.56
CA GLY A 122 0.55 2.04 20.90
C GLY A 122 1.67 1.94 19.84
N GLU A 123 1.97 0.71 19.43
CA GLU A 123 3.05 0.37 18.48
C GLU A 123 2.83 0.91 17.05
N MET A 124 1.65 1.49 16.78
CA MET A 124 1.21 1.91 15.44
C MET A 124 1.41 3.40 15.17
N TYR A 125 1.92 4.17 16.15
CA TYR A 125 2.02 5.63 16.10
C TYR A 125 2.63 6.17 14.78
N MET A 126 3.60 5.44 14.22
CA MET A 126 4.27 5.82 12.97
C MET A 126 3.37 5.85 11.72
N PHE A 127 2.14 5.30 11.79
CA PHE A 127 1.18 5.33 10.69
C PHE A 127 0.09 6.41 10.86
N GLY A 128 0.15 7.19 11.94
CA GLY A 128 -0.76 8.31 12.20
C GLY A 128 -0.49 9.57 11.37
N THR A 129 0.53 9.56 10.50
CA THR A 129 0.95 10.71 9.68
C THR A 129 0.37 10.65 8.26
N ASN A 130 0.80 11.54 7.36
CA ASN A 130 0.43 11.52 5.94
C ASN A 130 1.64 11.12 5.08
N SER A 131 1.44 10.25 4.10
CA SER A 131 2.48 9.88 3.12
C SER A 131 1.86 9.45 1.81
N PHE A 132 1.82 10.34 0.83
CA PHE A 132 1.26 10.08 -0.49
C PHE A 132 2.06 10.80 -1.57
N MET A 133 1.92 10.32 -2.81
CA MET A 133 2.62 10.85 -3.97
C MET A 133 1.77 10.63 -5.21
N GLU A 134 1.69 11.65 -6.06
CA GLU A 134 1.08 11.57 -7.38
C GLU A 134 1.89 10.70 -8.34
N VAL A 135 1.33 10.33 -9.47
CA VAL A 135 2.07 9.63 -10.55
C VAL A 135 3.00 10.63 -11.23
N SER A 136 4.29 10.27 -11.44
CA SER A 136 5.23 11.18 -12.11
C SER A 136 4.87 11.37 -13.58
N GLU A 137 5.14 12.55 -14.12
CA GLU A 137 4.94 12.84 -15.55
C GLU A 137 5.70 11.86 -16.44
N LYS A 138 6.91 11.46 -16.03
CA LYS A 138 7.73 10.44 -16.72
C LYS A 138 7.05 9.07 -16.73
N ALA A 139 6.47 8.63 -15.61
CA ALA A 139 5.72 7.38 -15.57
C ALA A 139 4.49 7.44 -16.49
N ARG A 140 3.75 8.56 -16.48
CA ARG A 140 2.61 8.77 -17.40
C ARG A 140 3.05 8.73 -18.87
N ALA A 141 4.17 9.37 -19.21
CA ALA A 141 4.73 9.38 -20.58
C ALA A 141 5.13 7.98 -21.07
N LEU A 142 5.53 7.09 -20.16
CA LEU A 142 5.81 5.67 -20.46
C LEU A 142 4.53 4.82 -20.62
N GLY A 143 3.34 5.42 -20.48
CA GLY A 143 2.07 4.72 -20.55
C GLY A 143 1.74 3.91 -19.29
N TRP A 144 2.38 4.21 -18.15
CA TRP A 144 2.10 3.54 -16.89
C TRP A 144 0.65 3.75 -16.46
N LYS A 145 0.00 2.66 -16.04
CA LYS A 145 -1.36 2.62 -15.50
C LYS A 145 -1.45 1.50 -14.47
N GLN A 146 -2.25 1.72 -13.44
CA GLN A 146 -2.61 0.67 -12.49
C GLN A 146 -3.57 -0.31 -13.12
N ARG A 147 -3.43 -1.59 -12.78
CA ARG A 147 -4.24 -2.69 -13.29
C ARG A 147 -4.73 -3.62 -12.19
N GLN A 148 -4.06 -3.58 -11.03
CA GLN A 148 -4.31 -4.54 -9.97
C GLN A 148 -5.42 -4.07 -9.03
N PRO A 149 -5.98 -4.98 -8.20
CA PRO A 149 -7.08 -4.65 -7.30
C PRO A 149 -6.74 -3.52 -6.31
N SER A 150 -7.79 -2.87 -5.83
CA SER A 150 -7.70 -1.86 -4.78
C SER A 150 -7.14 -2.45 -3.47
N LEU A 151 -6.72 -1.58 -2.54
CA LEU A 151 -6.30 -1.99 -1.21
C LEU A 151 -7.44 -2.69 -0.45
N GLU A 152 -8.67 -2.22 -0.63
CA GLU A 152 -9.87 -2.77 -0.03
C GLU A 152 -10.13 -4.20 -0.52
N ASP A 153 -10.06 -4.42 -1.83
CA ASP A 153 -10.23 -5.74 -2.44
C ASP A 153 -9.11 -6.69 -2.03
N ALA A 154 -7.89 -6.17 -1.94
CA ALA A 154 -6.75 -6.90 -1.41
C ALA A 154 -6.95 -7.40 0.02
N ILE A 155 -7.47 -6.52 0.88
CA ILE A 155 -7.75 -6.85 2.29
C ILE A 155 -8.81 -7.93 2.34
N LYS A 156 -9.87 -7.82 1.54
CA LYS A 156 -10.93 -8.83 1.48
C LYS A 156 -10.40 -10.18 1.01
N LEU A 157 -9.55 -10.19 -0.01
CA LEU A 157 -8.91 -11.40 -0.53
C LEU A 157 -7.93 -12.02 0.48
N ALA A 158 -7.21 -11.20 1.24
CA ALA A 158 -6.24 -11.65 2.25
C ALA A 158 -6.89 -12.10 3.57
N LEU A 159 -8.09 -11.58 3.89
CA LEU A 159 -8.87 -11.91 5.08
C LEU A 159 -10.27 -12.40 4.67
N PRO A 160 -10.38 -13.56 3.98
CA PRO A 160 -11.68 -14.09 3.56
C PRO A 160 -12.52 -14.44 4.79
N VAL A 161 -13.82 -14.15 4.78
CA VAL A 161 -14.73 -14.63 5.82
C VAL A 161 -14.78 -16.17 5.77
N ARG A 162 -14.85 -16.82 6.93
CA ARG A 162 -15.03 -18.29 6.99
C ARG A 162 -16.52 -18.57 6.79
N ASP A 163 -16.84 -19.48 5.87
CA ASP A 163 -18.20 -20.04 5.72
C ASP A 163 -18.61 -20.83 6.98
#